data_AF-A6NTE0-F1
#
_entry.id   AF-A6NTE0-F1
#
_cell.length_a   1.000
_cell.length_b   1.000
_cell.length_c   1.000
_cell.angle_alpha   90.00
_cell.angle_beta   90.00
_cell.angle_gamma   90.00
#
_symmetry.space_group_name_H-M   'P 1'
#
loop_
_entity.id
_entity.type
_entity.pdbx_description
1 polymer ?
#
loop_
_entity_poly.entity_id
_entity_poly.type
_entity_poly.pdbx_seq_one_letter_code
_entity_poly.pdbx_strand_id
1 'polypeptide(L)'
;MSDKRKIIMDCDPGTDDSVCIVMALTHPDVELLGITTESGNLPADKTTANALRILEYMDRGDIPVAQGMMHPMLREYPKDPYSHGVDGLGNHFFPEPKLKPIDKSPAQFIVDTVLANPGEVTLVCTSCLTNIAIAFMSRPEIMTDVREINVAIDCGGPLTRGMTIWDRRDHFRWEHLPKIRTVFAIDGQKYQQTFYEALGGKQ
;
A
#
# COMPACT_ATOMS: atom_id res chain seq x y z
N MET A 1 4.12 29.75 -2.54
CA MET A 1 3.21 28.60 -2.71
C MET A 1 3.94 27.42 -2.13
N SER A 2 3.37 26.72 -1.15
CA SER A 2 4.03 25.54 -0.58
C SER A 2 4.07 24.45 -1.67
N ASP A 3 5.23 23.84 -1.91
CA ASP A 3 5.30 22.65 -2.76
C ASP A 3 4.38 21.59 -2.15
N LYS A 4 3.45 21.07 -2.94
CA LYS A 4 2.55 20.00 -2.50
C LYS A 4 3.35 18.72 -2.33
N ARG A 5 3.01 17.92 -1.33
CA ARG A 5 3.61 16.60 -1.14
C ARG A 5 3.05 15.65 -2.19
N LYS A 6 3.94 15.17 -3.07
CA LYS A 6 3.63 14.17 -4.09
C LYS A 6 3.49 12.80 -3.44
N ILE A 7 2.35 12.15 -3.67
CA ILE A 7 2.09 10.81 -3.13
C ILE A 7 1.63 9.83 -4.20
N ILE A 8 1.95 8.56 -3.99
CA ILE A 8 1.27 7.42 -4.62
C ILE A 8 0.55 6.67 -3.49
N MET A 9 -0.70 6.31 -3.70
CA MET A 9 -1.44 5.46 -2.77
C MET A 9 -1.41 4.01 -3.25
N ASP A 10 -0.84 3.11 -2.46
CA ASP A 10 -0.90 1.66 -2.67
C ASP A 10 -1.90 1.07 -1.68
N CYS A 11 -3.09 0.71 -2.18
CA CYS A 11 -4.24 0.43 -1.34
C CYS A 11 -5.12 -0.70 -1.91
N ASP A 12 -6.09 -1.16 -1.14
CA ASP A 12 -7.02 -2.22 -1.52
C ASP A 12 -8.46 -1.77 -1.26
N PRO A 13 -8.98 -0.76 -2.01
CA PRO A 13 -10.11 0.05 -1.56
C PRO A 13 -11.31 -0.69 -0.97
N GLY A 14 -11.29 -0.76 0.36
CA GLY A 14 -12.43 -0.97 1.23
C GLY A 14 -12.98 0.37 1.73
N THR A 15 -13.92 0.33 2.67
CA THR A 15 -14.55 1.53 3.26
C THR A 15 -13.55 2.60 3.75
N ASP A 16 -12.49 2.21 4.46
CA ASP A 16 -11.50 3.10 5.07
C ASP A 16 -10.47 3.62 4.06
N ASP A 17 -9.93 2.76 3.19
CA ASP A 17 -9.09 3.19 2.05
C ASP A 17 -9.82 4.21 1.17
N SER A 18 -11.12 4.02 0.96
CA SER A 18 -11.94 4.94 0.17
C SER A 18 -11.98 6.33 0.78
N VAL A 19 -12.05 6.40 2.12
CA VAL A 19 -11.92 7.67 2.85
C VAL A 19 -10.52 8.24 2.69
N CYS A 20 -9.46 7.42 2.76
CA CYS A 20 -8.10 7.88 2.52
C CYS A 20 -7.91 8.48 1.12
N ILE A 21 -8.49 7.87 0.08
CA ILE A 21 -8.43 8.40 -1.29
C ILE A 21 -9.13 9.77 -1.33
N VAL A 22 -10.34 9.89 -0.79
CA VAL A 22 -11.06 11.18 -0.75
C VAL A 22 -10.26 12.24 0.02
N MET A 23 -9.62 11.88 1.13
CA MET A 23 -8.75 12.78 1.88
C MET A 23 -7.55 13.23 1.04
N ALA A 24 -6.88 12.32 0.33
CA ALA A 24 -5.75 12.67 -0.54
C ALA A 24 -6.16 13.62 -1.68
N LEU A 25 -7.34 13.40 -2.27
CA LEU A 25 -7.88 14.24 -3.35
C LEU A 25 -8.27 15.64 -2.88
N THR A 26 -8.72 15.78 -1.63
CA THR A 26 -9.27 17.04 -1.10
C THR A 26 -8.26 17.84 -0.28
N HIS A 27 -7.15 17.24 0.15
CA HIS A 27 -6.16 17.91 0.98
C HIS A 27 -5.33 18.94 0.17
N PRO A 28 -5.25 20.22 0.60
CA PRO A 28 -4.62 21.29 -0.19
C PRO A 28 -3.11 21.09 -0.42
N ASP A 29 -2.42 20.46 0.54
CA ASP A 29 -0.97 20.23 0.50
C ASP A 29 -0.57 18.86 -0.09
N VAL A 30 -1.50 18.13 -0.70
CA VAL A 30 -1.25 16.80 -1.28
C VAL A 30 -1.48 16.85 -2.79
N GLU A 31 -0.57 16.20 -3.50
CA GLU A 31 -0.69 15.91 -4.92
C GLU A 31 -0.67 14.40 -5.10
N LEU A 32 -1.84 13.82 -5.41
CA LEU A 32 -1.96 12.39 -5.69
C LEU A 32 -1.55 12.13 -7.14
N LEU A 33 -0.39 11.49 -7.32
CA LEU A 33 0.18 11.17 -8.63
C LEU A 33 -0.46 9.95 -9.28
N GLY A 34 -1.02 9.05 -8.47
CA GLY A 34 -1.63 7.82 -8.93
C GLY A 34 -2.03 6.90 -7.78
N ILE A 35 -2.83 5.90 -8.13
CA ILE A 35 -3.28 4.85 -7.22
C ILE A 35 -2.81 3.51 -7.77
N THR A 36 -2.16 2.72 -6.93
CA THR A 36 -1.95 1.29 -7.19
C THR A 36 -2.90 0.50 -6.30
N THR A 37 -3.52 -0.53 -6.88
CA THR A 37 -4.46 -1.37 -6.15
C THR A 37 -3.94 -2.78 -5.97
N GLU A 38 -4.34 -3.44 -4.90
CA GLU A 38 -4.01 -4.84 -4.65
C GLU A 38 -5.23 -5.66 -4.19
N SER A 39 -5.04 -6.98 -4.14
CA SER A 39 -5.99 -7.87 -3.48
C SER A 39 -5.72 -7.88 -1.97
N GLY A 40 -6.73 -7.57 -1.17
CA GLY A 40 -6.63 -7.53 0.28
C GLY A 40 -8.02 -7.59 0.92
N ASN A 41 -8.66 -6.44 1.15
CA ASN A 41 -10.07 -6.35 1.55
C ASN A 41 -10.98 -7.08 0.56
N LEU A 42 -10.70 -6.94 -0.73
CA LEU A 42 -11.37 -7.66 -1.83
C LEU A 42 -10.34 -8.07 -2.89
N PRO A 43 -10.70 -8.96 -3.84
CA PRO A 43 -9.88 -9.21 -5.02
C PRO A 43 -9.58 -7.92 -5.81
N ALA A 44 -8.41 -7.89 -6.46
CA ALA A 44 -7.88 -6.67 -7.06
C ALA A 44 -8.78 -6.02 -8.11
N ASP A 45 -9.59 -6.79 -8.85
CA ASP A 45 -10.56 -6.25 -9.81
C ASP A 45 -11.61 -5.36 -9.12
N LYS A 46 -12.11 -5.78 -7.96
CA LYS A 46 -13.07 -5.03 -7.16
C LYS A 46 -12.43 -3.81 -6.49
N THR A 47 -11.25 -3.97 -5.90
CA THR A 47 -10.55 -2.85 -5.25
C THR A 47 -10.13 -1.79 -6.28
N THR A 48 -9.73 -2.21 -7.48
CA THR A 48 -9.50 -1.31 -8.63
C THR A 48 -10.76 -0.60 -9.06
N ALA A 49 -11.87 -1.32 -9.22
CA ALA A 49 -13.15 -0.71 -9.58
C ALA A 49 -13.59 0.31 -8.52
N ASN A 50 -13.36 0.04 -7.24
CA ASN A 50 -13.65 0.98 -6.15
C ASN A 50 -12.80 2.25 -6.23
N ALA A 51 -11.48 2.14 -6.46
CA ALA A 51 -10.63 3.31 -6.71
C ALA A 51 -11.15 4.17 -7.88
N LEU A 52 -11.48 3.53 -9.00
CA LEU A 52 -11.98 4.19 -10.21
C LEU A 52 -13.34 4.87 -9.97
N ARG A 53 -14.25 4.23 -9.24
CA ARG A 53 -15.55 4.82 -8.85
C ARG A 53 -15.35 6.11 -8.06
N ILE A 54 -14.43 6.10 -7.11
CA ILE A 54 -14.14 7.29 -6.29
C ILE A 54 -13.58 8.40 -7.16
N LEU A 55 -12.62 8.10 -8.05
CA LEU A 55 -12.07 9.09 -8.98
C LEU A 55 -13.13 9.65 -9.93
N GLU A 56 -14.02 8.82 -10.46
CA GLU A 56 -15.13 9.28 -11.33
C GLU A 56 -16.12 10.15 -10.57
N TYR A 57 -16.48 9.78 -9.34
CA TYR A 57 -17.38 10.55 -8.49
C TYR A 57 -16.78 11.91 -8.09
N MET A 58 -15.47 11.97 -7.90
CA MET A 58 -14.73 13.18 -7.53
C MET A 58 -14.27 14.01 -8.74
N ASP A 59 -14.65 13.63 -9.97
CA ASP A 59 -14.23 14.26 -11.23
C ASP A 59 -12.69 14.34 -11.38
N ARG A 60 -12.00 13.26 -11.00
CA ARG A 60 -10.53 13.13 -11.01
C ARG A 60 -10.06 11.95 -11.86
N GLY A 61 -10.70 11.77 -13.02
CA GLY A 61 -10.31 10.76 -14.00
C GLY A 61 -8.95 11.00 -14.66
N ASP A 62 -8.28 12.11 -14.35
CA ASP A 62 -6.89 12.41 -14.73
C ASP A 62 -5.86 11.56 -13.96
N ILE A 63 -6.21 11.06 -12.78
CA ILE A 63 -5.29 10.28 -11.93
C ILE A 63 -5.25 8.82 -12.41
N PRO A 64 -4.07 8.29 -12.75
CA PRO A 64 -3.95 6.91 -13.19
C PRO A 64 -4.20 5.91 -12.05
N VAL A 65 -4.86 4.81 -12.37
CA VAL A 65 -5.01 3.64 -11.49
C VAL A 65 -4.35 2.43 -12.14
N ALA A 66 -3.37 1.81 -11.46
CA ALA A 66 -2.75 0.58 -11.91
C ALA A 66 -3.22 -0.62 -11.06
N GLN A 67 -3.72 -1.66 -11.71
CA GLN A 67 -4.28 -2.83 -11.05
C GLN A 67 -3.21 -3.87 -10.72
N GLY A 68 -3.15 -4.29 -9.46
CA GLY A 68 -2.26 -5.34 -8.98
C GLY A 68 -2.75 -6.76 -9.20
N MET A 69 -2.05 -7.68 -8.55
CA MET A 69 -2.31 -9.12 -8.69
C MET A 69 -3.64 -9.52 -8.04
N MET A 70 -4.37 -10.41 -8.71
CA MET A 70 -5.63 -11.00 -8.20
C MET A 70 -5.43 -11.91 -6.98
N HIS A 71 -4.20 -12.37 -6.76
CA HIS A 71 -3.88 -13.34 -5.71
C HIS A 71 -2.56 -13.00 -5.03
N PRO A 72 -2.38 -13.37 -3.75
CA PRO A 72 -1.11 -13.21 -3.06
C PRO A 72 -0.02 -14.06 -3.73
N MET A 73 1.24 -13.62 -3.66
CA MET A 73 2.34 -14.31 -4.38
C MET A 73 2.59 -15.76 -3.94
N LEU A 74 2.42 -16.07 -2.66
CA LEU A 74 2.92 -17.33 -2.07
C LEU A 74 1.86 -18.14 -1.34
N ARG A 75 0.72 -17.54 -1.00
CA ARG A 75 -0.31 -18.14 -0.16
C ARG A 75 -1.66 -18.05 -0.81
N GLU A 76 -2.56 -18.92 -0.38
CA GLU A 76 -3.96 -18.81 -0.73
C GLU A 76 -4.55 -17.49 -0.19
N TYR A 77 -5.49 -16.94 -0.96
CA TYR A 77 -6.24 -15.78 -0.54
C TYR A 77 -7.03 -16.11 0.73
N PRO A 78 -6.90 -15.31 1.80
CA PRO A 78 -7.56 -15.62 3.06
C PRO A 78 -9.08 -15.49 2.89
N LYS A 79 -9.85 -16.28 3.63
CA LYS A 79 -11.29 -16.06 3.72
C LYS A 79 -11.55 -14.85 4.61
N ASP A 80 -12.01 -13.75 4.03
CA ASP A 80 -12.48 -12.58 4.78
C ASP A 80 -13.97 -12.76 5.16
N PRO A 81 -14.39 -12.49 6.41
CA PRO A 81 -15.79 -12.47 6.81
C PRO A 81 -16.63 -11.30 6.24
N TYR A 82 -16.23 -10.66 5.14
CA TYR A 82 -16.89 -9.49 4.52
C TYR A 82 -16.91 -8.25 5.42
N SER A 83 -15.76 -7.90 5.99
CA SER A 83 -15.65 -6.76 6.91
C SER A 83 -16.04 -5.41 6.25
N HIS A 84 -15.97 -5.34 4.91
CA HIS A 84 -16.31 -4.16 4.10
C HIS A 84 -17.57 -4.34 3.25
N GLY A 85 -18.37 -5.37 3.50
CA GLY A 85 -19.52 -5.73 2.65
C GLY A 85 -19.12 -6.48 1.37
N VAL A 86 -20.10 -6.97 0.62
CA VAL A 86 -19.85 -7.83 -0.57
C VAL A 86 -19.30 -7.06 -1.78
N ASP A 87 -19.55 -5.75 -1.79
CA ASP A 87 -19.04 -4.78 -2.77
C ASP A 87 -17.77 -4.06 -2.31
N GLY A 88 -17.38 -4.22 -1.04
CA GLY A 88 -16.23 -3.56 -0.43
C GLY A 88 -16.48 -2.12 0.01
N LEU A 89 -17.70 -1.62 -0.19
CA LEU A 89 -18.10 -0.26 0.13
C LEU A 89 -19.37 -0.28 0.99
N GLY A 90 -19.48 -1.20 1.94
CA GLY A 90 -20.58 -1.24 2.90
C GLY A 90 -21.94 -1.64 2.32
N ASN A 91 -21.97 -2.35 1.19
CA ASN A 91 -23.18 -2.75 0.46
C ASN A 91 -23.98 -1.56 -0.08
N HIS A 92 -23.29 -0.50 -0.52
CA HIS A 92 -23.91 0.65 -1.17
C HIS A 92 -24.23 0.39 -2.65
N PHE A 93 -23.56 -0.57 -3.30
CA PHE A 93 -23.80 -0.98 -4.69
C PHE A 93 -23.76 0.19 -5.68
N PHE A 94 -22.72 1.02 -5.58
CA PHE A 94 -22.50 2.10 -6.53
C PHE A 94 -22.36 1.57 -7.97
N PRO A 95 -22.71 2.38 -9.00
CA PRO A 95 -22.58 1.98 -10.40
C PRO A 95 -21.16 1.53 -10.76
N GLU A 96 -21.04 0.67 -11.77
CA GLU A 96 -19.73 0.33 -12.33
C GLU A 96 -19.04 1.58 -12.90
N PRO A 97 -17.72 1.76 -12.65
CA PRO A 97 -16.99 2.89 -13.20
C PRO A 97 -16.87 2.76 -14.72
N LYS A 98 -16.92 3.89 -15.41
CA LYS A 98 -16.61 3.98 -16.85
C LYS A 98 -15.12 4.13 -17.09
N LEU A 99 -14.41 4.72 -16.13
CA LEU A 99 -12.96 4.78 -16.13
C LEU A 99 -12.36 3.36 -16.12
N LYS A 100 -11.14 3.25 -16.65
CA LYS A 100 -10.41 1.98 -16.72
C LYS A 100 -9.02 2.14 -16.09
N PRO A 101 -8.47 1.07 -15.50
CA PRO A 101 -7.08 1.11 -15.07
C PRO A 101 -6.16 1.27 -16.29
N ILE A 102 -4.97 1.82 -16.06
CA ILE A 102 -3.94 1.91 -17.09
C ILE A 102 -3.37 0.51 -17.38
N ASP A 103 -2.91 0.29 -18.61
CA ASP A 103 -2.24 -0.94 -19.02
C ASP A 103 -0.77 -0.94 -18.55
N LYS A 104 -0.58 -0.99 -17.24
CA LYS A 104 0.73 -1.02 -16.58
C LYS A 104 0.61 -1.71 -15.22
N SER A 105 1.61 -2.50 -14.85
CA SER A 105 1.67 -3.09 -13.52
C SER A 105 1.90 -2.00 -12.45
N PRO A 106 1.36 -2.16 -11.23
CA PRO A 106 1.63 -1.26 -10.10
C PRO A 106 3.11 -1.05 -9.84
N ALA A 107 3.88 -2.13 -9.85
CA ALA A 107 5.31 -2.08 -9.60
C ALA A 107 6.03 -1.18 -10.63
N GLN A 108 5.71 -1.35 -11.92
CA GLN A 108 6.31 -0.52 -12.97
C GLN A 108 5.82 0.93 -12.86
N PHE A 109 4.55 1.16 -12.54
CA PHE A 109 4.02 2.50 -12.31
C PHE A 109 4.74 3.23 -11.17
N ILE A 110 4.95 2.56 -10.04
CA ILE A 110 5.69 3.08 -8.89
C ILE A 110 7.13 3.42 -9.30
N VAL A 111 7.84 2.48 -9.92
CA VAL A 111 9.22 2.66 -10.39
C VAL A 111 9.34 3.88 -11.30
N ASP A 112 8.51 3.95 -12.34
CA ASP A 112 8.56 5.03 -13.33
C ASP A 112 8.30 6.39 -12.66
N THR A 113 7.31 6.44 -11.77
CA THR A 113 6.88 7.69 -11.10
C THR A 113 7.95 8.18 -10.13
N VAL A 114 8.55 7.28 -9.35
CA VAL A 114 9.64 7.61 -8.41
C VAL A 114 10.90 8.05 -9.15
N LEU A 115 11.29 7.37 -10.22
CA LEU A 115 12.45 7.75 -11.03
C LEU A 115 12.26 9.09 -11.74
N ALA A 116 11.02 9.42 -12.14
CA ALA A 116 10.69 10.71 -12.71
C ALA A 116 10.68 11.85 -11.67
N ASN A 117 10.60 11.54 -10.37
CA ASN A 117 10.52 12.51 -9.27
C ASN A 117 11.46 12.11 -8.10
N PRO A 118 12.79 12.08 -8.30
CA PRO A 118 13.72 11.54 -7.31
C PRO A 118 13.66 12.29 -5.97
N GLY A 119 13.39 11.57 -4.88
CA GLY A 119 13.36 12.14 -3.52
C GLY A 119 12.11 12.96 -3.18
N GLU A 120 11.12 13.04 -4.07
CA GLU A 120 9.92 13.86 -3.88
C GLU A 120 8.65 13.01 -3.60
N VAL A 121 8.63 11.74 -4.02
CA VAL A 121 7.46 10.87 -3.93
C VAL A 121 7.40 10.17 -2.58
N THR A 122 6.26 10.31 -1.89
CA THR A 122 5.92 9.50 -0.72
C THR A 122 4.98 8.36 -1.12
N LEU A 123 5.34 7.12 -0.78
CA LEU A 123 4.45 5.98 -0.92
C LEU A 123 3.58 5.86 0.33
N VAL A 124 2.27 5.91 0.16
CA VAL A 124 1.28 5.71 1.23
C VAL A 124 0.65 4.33 1.02
N CYS A 125 1.11 3.35 1.79
CA CYS A 125 0.67 1.97 1.65
C CYS A 125 -0.35 1.62 2.73
N THR A 126 -1.58 1.32 2.34
CA THR A 126 -2.67 0.88 3.24
C THR A 126 -3.10 -0.56 3.00
N SER A 127 -2.58 -1.21 1.95
CA SER A 127 -2.84 -2.61 1.61
C SER A 127 -1.74 -3.58 2.03
N CYS A 128 -1.89 -4.84 1.58
CA CYS A 128 -0.75 -5.74 1.39
C CYS A 128 0.35 -5.03 0.58
N LEU A 129 1.60 -5.47 0.78
CA LEU A 129 2.80 -4.83 0.20
C LEU A 129 3.34 -5.61 -1.00
N THR A 130 2.52 -6.37 -1.73
CA THR A 130 2.99 -7.17 -2.87
C THR A 130 3.49 -6.26 -3.99
N ASN A 131 2.74 -5.21 -4.31
CA ASN A 131 3.13 -4.24 -5.32
C ASN A 131 4.48 -3.59 -4.97
N ILE A 132 4.63 -3.17 -3.71
CA ILE A 132 5.87 -2.57 -3.19
C ILE A 132 7.02 -3.57 -3.22
N ALA A 133 6.78 -4.81 -2.80
CA ALA A 133 7.80 -5.86 -2.82
C ALA A 133 8.29 -6.13 -4.25
N ILE A 134 7.39 -6.19 -5.24
CA ILE A 134 7.76 -6.37 -6.64
C ILE A 134 8.51 -5.16 -7.19
N ALA A 135 8.05 -3.94 -6.91
CA ALA A 135 8.74 -2.71 -7.30
C ALA A 135 10.17 -2.71 -6.76
N PHE A 136 10.32 -3.03 -5.48
CA PHE A 136 11.62 -3.13 -4.83
C PHE A 136 12.51 -4.22 -5.43
N MET A 137 11.99 -5.44 -5.62
CA MET A 137 12.77 -6.53 -6.24
C MET A 137 13.26 -6.16 -7.64
N SER A 138 12.47 -5.38 -8.38
CA SER A 138 12.84 -4.94 -9.73
C SER A 138 13.89 -3.83 -9.75
N ARG A 139 13.79 -2.85 -8.84
CA ARG A 139 14.64 -1.64 -8.81
C ARG A 139 14.93 -1.26 -7.36
N PRO A 140 15.83 -1.98 -6.67
CA PRO A 140 16.08 -1.76 -5.25
C PRO A 140 16.64 -0.37 -4.94
N GLU A 141 17.28 0.28 -5.91
CA GLU A 141 17.89 1.59 -5.77
C GLU A 141 16.89 2.74 -5.59
N ILE A 142 15.60 2.54 -5.92
CA ILE A 142 14.58 3.60 -5.81
C ILE A 142 14.13 3.80 -4.36
N MET A 143 14.58 2.96 -3.44
CA MET A 143 14.21 3.04 -2.03
C MET A 143 15.48 3.02 -1.19
N THR A 144 15.78 4.07 -0.41
CA THR A 144 17.12 4.36 0.13
C THR A 144 17.26 4.59 1.66
N ASP A 145 16.24 4.41 2.53
CA ASP A 145 16.26 4.79 3.97
C ASP A 145 15.62 3.74 4.92
N VAL A 146 16.37 2.77 5.46
CA VAL A 146 15.83 1.76 6.40
C VAL A 146 15.98 2.20 7.85
N ARG A 147 14.94 2.02 8.68
CA ARG A 147 15.05 2.22 10.14
C ARG A 147 14.61 0.98 10.91
N GLU A 148 15.30 0.71 12.00
CA GLU A 148 14.84 -0.28 12.98
C GLU A 148 13.76 0.34 13.86
N ILE A 149 12.60 -0.31 13.92
CA ILE A 149 11.49 0.10 14.79
C ILE A 149 11.04 -1.09 15.62
N ASN A 150 10.66 -0.78 16.85
CA ASN A 150 9.99 -1.71 17.76
C ASN A 150 8.55 -1.90 17.30
N VAL A 151 8.17 -3.13 16.99
CA VAL A 151 6.80 -3.47 16.61
C VAL A 151 6.19 -4.48 17.55
N ALA A 152 4.89 -4.43 17.71
CA ALA A 152 4.10 -5.43 18.41
C ALA A 152 2.90 -5.83 17.55
N ILE A 153 2.33 -6.99 17.84
CA ILE A 153 0.95 -7.29 17.47
C ILE A 153 0.13 -7.07 18.73
N ASP A 154 -0.93 -6.27 18.65
CA ASP A 154 -1.87 -6.21 19.75
C ASP A 154 -2.57 -7.57 19.89
N CYS A 155 -2.38 -8.23 21.02
CA CYS A 155 -3.04 -9.51 21.29
C CYS A 155 -4.18 -9.39 22.30
N GLY A 156 -4.34 -8.23 22.95
CA GLY A 156 -5.21 -8.05 24.12
C GLY A 156 -6.35 -7.06 23.91
N GLY A 157 -6.22 -6.14 22.95
CA GLY A 157 -7.22 -5.11 22.70
C GLY A 157 -8.56 -5.67 22.23
N PRO A 158 -9.70 -5.28 22.82
CA PRO A 158 -11.01 -5.72 22.33
C PRO A 158 -11.31 -5.21 20.91
N LEU A 159 -10.67 -4.10 20.51
CA LEU A 159 -10.88 -3.42 19.23
C LEU A 159 -9.70 -3.54 18.26
N THR A 160 -8.48 -3.61 18.79
CA THR A 160 -7.24 -3.48 18.03
C THR A 160 -6.46 -4.79 17.94
N ARG A 161 -6.97 -5.88 18.53
CA ARG A 161 -6.33 -7.19 18.48
C ARG A 161 -6.11 -7.65 17.04
N GLY A 162 -4.87 -8.06 16.76
CA GLY A 162 -4.37 -8.44 15.44
C GLY A 162 -3.67 -7.30 14.71
N MET A 163 -3.81 -6.04 15.14
CA MET A 163 -3.14 -4.91 14.50
C MET A 163 -1.64 -4.88 14.82
N THR A 164 -0.86 -4.49 13.81
CA THR A 164 0.57 -4.20 13.99
C THR A 164 0.74 -2.81 14.57
N ILE A 165 1.33 -2.72 15.76
CA ILE A 165 1.65 -1.47 16.43
C ILE A 165 3.09 -1.09 16.09
N TRP A 166 3.30 0.11 15.57
CA TRP A 166 4.63 0.70 15.39
C TRP A 166 4.91 1.70 16.52
N ASP A 167 5.91 1.40 17.36
CA ASP A 167 6.33 2.33 18.40
C ASP A 167 7.24 3.41 17.83
N ARG A 168 6.62 4.51 17.38
CA ARG A 168 7.28 5.69 16.81
C ARG A 168 7.59 6.79 17.83
N ARG A 169 7.37 6.56 19.13
CA ARG A 169 7.54 7.60 20.16
C ARG A 169 9.01 7.92 20.34
N ASP A 170 9.39 9.18 20.55
CA ASP A 170 10.79 9.57 20.82
C ASP A 170 11.18 9.49 22.30
N HIS A 171 10.19 9.30 23.18
CA HIS A 171 10.34 9.13 24.62
C HIS A 171 9.43 8.00 25.10
N PHE A 172 9.82 7.29 26.18
CA PHE A 172 9.07 6.17 26.76
C PHE A 172 8.78 5.02 25.76
N ARG A 173 9.82 4.60 25.04
CA ARG A 173 9.76 3.48 24.08
C ARG A 173 9.63 2.15 24.80
N TRP A 174 8.92 1.21 24.20
CA TRP A 174 8.88 -0.17 24.67
C TRP A 174 10.16 -0.90 24.23
N GLU A 175 11.04 -1.21 25.19
CA GLU A 175 12.36 -1.80 24.90
C GLU A 175 12.34 -3.33 24.72
N HIS A 176 11.28 -3.99 25.18
CA HIS A 176 11.15 -5.45 25.17
C HIS A 176 10.54 -6.01 23.87
N LEU A 177 10.09 -5.12 22.96
CA LEU A 177 9.46 -5.54 21.72
C LEU A 177 10.49 -5.98 20.68
N PRO A 178 10.12 -6.92 19.79
CA PRO A 178 10.98 -7.27 18.67
C PRO A 178 11.22 -6.04 17.79
N LYS A 179 12.49 -5.81 17.49
CA LYS A 179 12.90 -4.84 16.48
C LYS A 179 12.78 -5.50 15.12
N ILE A 180 11.97 -4.91 14.25
CA ILE A 180 11.99 -5.27 12.83
C ILE A 180 12.66 -4.16 12.04
N ARG A 181 13.40 -4.56 11.00
CA ARG A 181 13.87 -3.63 9.98
C ARG A 181 12.66 -3.19 9.18
N THR A 182 12.25 -1.96 9.40
CA THR A 182 11.11 -1.35 8.75
C THR A 182 11.64 -0.48 7.63
N VAL A 183 11.12 -0.72 6.43
CA VAL A 183 11.44 0.08 5.26
C VAL A 183 10.76 1.44 5.44
N PHE A 184 11.55 2.47 5.70
CA PHE A 184 11.14 3.85 5.40
C PHE A 184 11.57 4.23 3.97
N ALA A 185 12.54 3.48 3.43
CA ALA A 185 13.00 3.13 2.09
C ALA A 185 14.14 2.04 2.28
N ILE A 186 14.83 1.46 1.27
CA ILE A 186 15.35 0.06 1.31
C ILE A 186 16.89 -0.17 1.24
N ASP A 187 17.38 -1.23 1.92
CA ASP A 187 18.75 -1.79 1.88
C ASP A 187 18.71 -3.19 1.23
N GLY A 188 19.23 -3.28 0.01
CA GLY A 188 19.13 -4.47 -0.84
C GLY A 188 20.05 -5.63 -0.47
N GLN A 189 21.23 -5.38 0.11
CA GLN A 189 22.17 -6.47 0.40
C GLN A 189 21.68 -7.34 1.56
N LYS A 190 21.12 -6.71 2.60
CA LYS A 190 20.69 -7.42 3.80
C LYS A 190 19.40 -8.22 3.58
N TYR A 191 18.60 -7.86 2.58
CA TYR A 191 17.39 -8.60 2.20
C TYR A 191 17.71 -9.83 1.35
N GLN A 192 18.59 -9.72 0.35
CA GLN A 192 19.00 -10.86 -0.47
C GLN A 192 19.52 -12.02 0.39
N GLN A 193 20.32 -11.72 1.40
CA GLN A 193 20.82 -12.72 2.34
C GLN A 193 19.68 -13.44 3.08
N THR A 194 18.74 -12.69 3.67
CA THR A 194 17.59 -13.26 4.41
C THR A 194 16.64 -14.03 3.49
N PHE A 195 16.52 -13.62 2.23
CA PHE A 195 15.68 -14.28 1.23
C PHE A 195 16.26 -15.64 0.78
N TYR A 196 17.57 -15.73 0.54
CA TYR A 196 18.23 -16.99 0.19
C TYR A 196 18.16 -18.03 1.32
N GLU A 197 18.32 -17.57 2.57
CA GLU A 197 18.20 -18.42 3.77
C GLU A 197 16.77 -18.95 3.95
N ALA A 198 15.74 -18.13 3.68
CA ALA A 198 14.33 -18.52 3.79
C ALA A 198 13.89 -19.53 2.72
N LEU A 199 14.55 -19.58 1.56
CA LEU A 199 14.27 -20.53 0.47
C LEU A 199 15.03 -21.86 0.59
N GLY A 200 15.76 -22.08 1.68
CA GLY A 200 16.49 -23.33 1.94
C GLY A 200 17.81 -23.47 1.18
N GLY A 201 18.32 -22.38 0.58
CA GLY A 201 19.65 -22.37 -0.01
C GLY A 201 20.72 -22.32 1.08
N LYS A 202 21.51 -23.39 1.23
CA LYS A 202 22.79 -23.31 1.95
C LYS A 202 23.85 -22.78 1.00
N GLN A 203 24.70 -21.87 1.49
CA GLN A 203 25.91 -21.42 0.79
C GLN A 203 26.81 -22.58 0.40
#